data_AF-B8DS67-F1
#
_entry.id   AF-B8DS67-F1
#
_cell.length_a   1.000
_cell.length_b   1.000
_cell.length_c   1.000
_cell.angle_alpha   90.00
_cell.angle_beta   90.00
_cell.angle_gamma   90.00
#
_symmetry.space_group_name_H-M   'P 1'
#
loop_
_entity.id
_entity.type
_entity.pdbx_description
1 polymer ?
#
loop_
_entity_poly.entity_id
_entity_poly.type
_entity_poly.pdbx_seq_one_letter_code
_entity_poly.pdbx_strand_id
1 'polypeptide(L)'
;MATGRKQKPRTLKVLQGTFRKDRANEAAPEPSAVVANAPAFLSGRALVWFGVLCAKLSPLGLASETFEETLGLLAARLAEIEELERFIRENGRSYTTTTAQGDVMCRPYPEVAMLNEARRHAQSLAAEFGLTPASIGRVGRQQKGQSDENPWGAFGG
;
A
#
# COMPACT_ATOMS: atom_id res chain seq x y z
N MET A 1 7.38 -24.28 -12.88
CA MET A 1 6.41 -24.44 -11.77
C MET A 1 5.64 -23.15 -11.62
N ALA A 2 4.31 -23.17 -11.80
CA ALA A 2 3.50 -21.96 -11.67
C ALA A 2 3.51 -21.51 -10.21
N THR A 3 4.16 -20.40 -9.92
CA THR A 3 4.10 -19.71 -8.63
C THR A 3 2.65 -19.32 -8.38
N GLY A 4 1.94 -20.13 -7.59
CA GLY A 4 0.56 -19.86 -7.20
C GLY A 4 0.46 -18.47 -6.58
N ARG A 5 -0.52 -17.70 -7.03
CA ARG A 5 -0.77 -16.33 -6.55
C ARG A 5 -0.92 -16.36 -5.02
N LYS A 6 -0.18 -15.49 -4.31
CA LYS A 6 -0.29 -15.33 -2.86
C LYS A 6 -1.77 -15.16 -2.47
N GLN A 7 -2.23 -16.01 -1.54
CA GLN A 7 -3.59 -15.96 -1.04
C GLN A 7 -3.80 -14.66 -0.25
N LYS A 8 -4.79 -13.86 -0.65
CA LYS A 8 -5.11 -12.61 0.04
C LYS A 8 -5.82 -12.87 1.37
N PRO A 9 -5.59 -12.05 2.41
CA PRO A 9 -6.32 -12.07 3.67
C PRO A 9 -7.84 -12.02 3.49
N ARG A 10 -8.60 -12.61 4.41
CA ARG A 10 -10.07 -12.68 4.35
C ARG A 10 -10.71 -11.30 4.30
N THR A 11 -10.25 -10.33 5.09
CA THR A 11 -10.75 -8.95 5.04
C THR A 11 -10.51 -8.32 3.69
N LEU A 12 -9.32 -8.54 3.11
CA LEU A 12 -9.08 -8.14 1.73
C LEU A 12 -9.95 -8.93 0.76
N LYS A 13 -10.33 -10.19 0.96
CA LYS A 13 -11.27 -10.91 0.06
C LYS A 13 -12.73 -10.48 0.23
N VAL A 14 -13.13 -10.06 1.43
CA VAL A 14 -14.47 -9.55 1.77
C VAL A 14 -14.63 -8.14 1.21
N LEU A 15 -13.70 -7.25 1.52
CA LEU A 15 -13.56 -5.96 0.84
C LEU A 15 -13.48 -6.21 -0.66
N GLN A 16 -12.65 -7.17 -1.08
CA GLN A 16 -12.58 -7.88 -2.37
C GLN A 16 -13.76 -7.82 -3.34
N GLY A 17 -14.95 -8.06 -2.79
CA GLY A 17 -16.09 -8.64 -3.50
C GLY A 17 -15.84 -10.06 -4.03
N THR A 18 -14.64 -10.62 -3.79
CA THR A 18 -14.21 -11.96 -4.28
C THR A 18 -14.33 -13.05 -3.22
N PHE A 19 -15.02 -12.76 -2.11
CA PHE A 19 -15.27 -13.72 -1.06
C PHE A 19 -16.16 -14.83 -1.60
N ARG A 20 -15.59 -16.03 -1.74
CA ARG A 20 -16.36 -17.24 -2.00
C ARG A 20 -16.36 -18.07 -0.72
N LYS A 21 -17.55 -18.34 -0.19
CA LYS A 21 -17.76 -19.02 1.10
C LYS A 21 -17.13 -20.42 1.14
N ASP A 22 -17.08 -21.09 -0.01
CA ASP A 22 -16.47 -22.41 -0.26
C ASP A 22 -14.92 -22.41 -0.26
N ARG A 23 -14.27 -21.25 -0.49
CA ARG A 23 -12.80 -21.09 -0.54
C ARG A 23 -12.26 -20.12 0.51
N ALA A 24 -13.12 -19.72 1.44
CA ALA A 24 -12.77 -18.87 2.56
C ALA A 24 -12.08 -19.71 3.62
N ASN A 25 -10.91 -19.26 4.08
CA ASN A 25 -10.36 -19.79 5.32
C ASN A 25 -11.14 -19.13 6.47
N GLU A 26 -12.07 -19.86 7.08
CA GLU A 26 -12.85 -19.37 8.22
C GLU A 26 -11.98 -19.04 9.42
N ALA A 27 -10.82 -19.71 9.56
CA ALA A 27 -9.82 -19.45 10.60
C ALA A 27 -8.86 -18.29 10.27
N ALA A 28 -9.08 -17.54 9.18
CA ALA A 28 -8.25 -16.38 8.88
C ALA A 28 -8.48 -15.29 9.96
N PRO A 29 -7.42 -14.79 10.61
CA PRO A 29 -7.55 -13.76 11.63
C PRO A 29 -8.16 -12.49 11.03
N GLU A 30 -9.13 -11.93 11.74
CA GLU A 30 -9.66 -10.61 11.42
C GLU A 30 -8.64 -9.55 11.87
N PRO A 31 -8.45 -8.46 11.10
CA PRO A 31 -7.60 -7.35 11.51
C PRO A 31 -8.11 -6.76 12.81
N SER A 32 -7.18 -6.35 13.66
CA SER A 32 -7.48 -5.65 14.90
C SER A 32 -8.32 -4.40 14.61
N ALA A 33 -9.33 -4.13 15.45
CA ALA A 33 -10.07 -2.87 15.39
C ALA A 33 -9.25 -1.68 15.93
N VAL A 34 -8.08 -1.95 16.52
CA VAL A 34 -7.14 -0.94 17.01
C VAL A 34 -6.47 -0.25 15.82
N VAL A 35 -6.42 1.08 15.86
CA VAL A 35 -5.78 1.90 14.83
C VAL A 35 -4.27 1.73 14.92
N ALA A 36 -3.60 1.61 13.77
CA ALA A 36 -2.15 1.50 13.70
C ALA A 36 -1.46 2.73 14.33
N ASN A 37 -0.46 2.48 15.17
CA ASN A 37 0.42 3.51 15.69
C ASN A 37 1.59 3.74 14.73
N ALA A 38 2.22 4.90 14.80
CA ALA A 38 3.37 5.18 13.96
C ALA A 38 4.62 4.46 14.51
N PRO A 39 5.31 3.63 13.73
CA PRO A 39 6.53 2.97 14.20
C PRO A 39 7.63 3.96 14.57
N ALA A 40 8.42 3.61 15.60
CA ALA A 40 9.46 4.49 16.15
C ALA A 40 10.60 4.82 15.17
N PHE A 41 10.79 4.01 14.12
CA PHE A 41 11.85 4.22 13.13
C PHE A 41 11.48 5.26 12.04
N LEU A 42 10.24 5.77 12.04
CA LEU A 42 9.80 6.71 11.01
C LEU A 42 10.46 8.08 11.17
N SER A 43 11.00 8.60 10.07
CA SER A 43 11.46 9.99 10.01
C SER A 43 10.29 10.97 10.10
N GLY A 44 10.56 12.24 10.42
CA GLY A 44 9.51 13.27 10.50
C GLY A 44 8.67 13.37 9.22
N ARG A 45 9.29 13.20 8.04
CA ARG A 45 8.55 13.20 6.77
C ARG A 45 7.72 11.93 6.58
N ALA A 46 8.25 10.78 7.00
CA ALA A 46 7.53 9.52 6.95
C ALA A 46 6.32 9.51 7.90
N LEU A 47 6.38 10.15 9.06
CA LEU A 47 5.24 10.32 9.96
C LEU A 47 4.08 11.08 9.31
N VAL A 48 4.38 12.13 8.53
CA VAL A 48 3.35 12.86 7.77
C VAL A 48 2.66 11.93 6.77
N TRP A 49 3.44 11.16 6.01
CA TRP A 49 2.90 10.18 5.07
C TRP A 49 2.09 9.09 5.77
N PHE A 50 2.55 8.62 6.94
CA PHE A 50 1.83 7.63 7.75
C PHE A 50 0.44 8.16 8.14
N GLY A 51 0.35 9.38 8.67
CA GLY A 51 -0.93 10.01 8.99
C GLY A 51 -1.86 10.15 7.78
N VAL A 52 -1.33 10.55 6.62
CA VAL A 52 -2.10 10.64 5.36
C VAL A 52 -2.62 9.26 4.95
N LEU A 53 -1.80 8.21 5.05
CA LEU A 53 -2.21 6.85 4.70
C LEU A 53 -3.27 6.31 5.67
N CYS A 54 -3.10 6.52 6.98
CA CYS A 54 -4.11 6.18 8.00
C CYS A 54 -5.45 6.86 7.70
N ALA A 55 -5.45 8.15 7.39
CA ALA A 55 -6.68 8.88 7.04
C ALA A 55 -7.38 8.31 5.79
N LYS A 56 -6.61 7.89 4.77
CA LYS A 56 -7.15 7.26 3.56
C LYS A 56 -7.67 5.85 3.77
N LEU A 57 -7.02 5.08 4.66
CA LEU A 57 -7.33 3.67 4.91
C LEU A 57 -8.35 3.45 6.03
N SER A 58 -8.56 4.43 6.90
CA SER A 58 -9.54 4.36 8.00
C SER A 58 -10.97 4.10 7.50
N PRO A 59 -11.50 4.80 6.46
CA PRO A 59 -12.81 4.49 5.89
C PRO A 59 -12.93 3.08 5.29
N LEU A 60 -11.81 2.43 4.98
CA LEU A 60 -11.75 1.08 4.41
C LEU A 60 -11.56 0.00 5.48
N GLY A 61 -11.39 0.38 6.75
CA GLY A 61 -11.08 -0.55 7.84
C GLY A 61 -9.69 -1.19 7.74
N LEU A 62 -8.77 -0.56 7.00
CA LEU A 62 -7.42 -1.09 6.73
C LEU A 62 -6.31 -0.40 7.55
N ALA A 63 -6.65 0.68 8.26
CA ALA A 63 -5.74 1.36 9.19
C ALA A 63 -5.66 0.63 10.54
N SER A 64 -5.34 -0.67 10.50
CA SER A 64 -5.31 -1.57 11.65
C SER A 64 -3.88 -1.80 12.14
N GLU A 65 -3.70 -1.96 13.46
CA GLU A 65 -2.44 -2.39 14.10
C GLU A 65 -1.85 -3.65 13.45
N THR A 66 -2.70 -4.56 12.96
CA THR A 66 -2.27 -5.78 12.25
C THR A 66 -1.38 -5.47 11.03
N PHE A 67 -1.51 -4.29 10.43
CA PHE A 67 -0.73 -3.87 9.27
C PHE A 67 0.21 -2.69 9.56
N GLU A 68 0.43 -2.36 10.84
CA GLU A 68 1.22 -1.21 11.28
C GLU A 68 2.59 -1.15 10.62
N GLU A 69 3.35 -2.23 10.68
CA GLU A 69 4.70 -2.32 10.08
C GLU A 69 4.67 -2.12 8.57
N THR A 70 3.68 -2.70 7.89
CA THR A 70 3.56 -2.60 6.43
C THR A 70 3.15 -1.18 6.01
N LEU A 71 2.32 -0.53 6.81
CA LEU A 71 1.89 0.85 6.63
C LEU A 71 3.05 1.83 6.90
N GLY A 72 3.83 1.57 7.95
CA GLY A 72 5.06 2.29 8.27
C GLY A 72 6.10 2.19 7.16
N LEU A 73 6.32 0.98 6.63
CA LEU A 73 7.22 0.77 5.49
C LEU A 73 6.76 1.54 4.25
N LEU A 74 5.46 1.53 3.93
CA LEU A 74 4.93 2.31 2.82
C LEU A 74 5.16 3.81 3.04
N ALA A 75 4.90 4.32 4.24
CA ALA A 75 5.11 5.71 4.60
C ALA A 75 6.58 6.13 4.47
N ALA A 76 7.50 5.28 4.95
CA ALA A 76 8.94 5.49 4.83
C ALA A 76 9.39 5.54 3.36
N ARG A 77 8.90 4.63 2.51
CA ARG A 77 9.23 4.63 1.07
C ARG A 77 8.68 5.84 0.34
N LEU A 78 7.49 6.34 0.70
CA LEU A 78 6.95 7.57 0.12
C LEU A 78 7.77 8.80 0.49
N ALA A 79 8.25 8.88 1.74
CA ALA A 79 9.16 9.94 2.16
C ALA A 79 10.50 9.90 1.39
N GLU A 80 11.09 8.72 1.27
CA GLU A 80 12.35 8.51 0.52
C GLU A 80 12.20 8.90 -0.96
N ILE A 81 11.09 8.54 -1.61
CA ILE A 81 10.79 8.94 -2.99
C ILE A 81 10.79 10.46 -3.14
N GLU A 82 10.21 11.18 -2.19
CA GLU A 82 10.14 12.64 -2.23
C GLU A 82 11.52 13.29 -2.09
N GLU A 83 12.37 12.76 -1.20
CA GLU A 83 13.74 13.22 -1.02
C GLU A 83 14.58 12.98 -2.28
N LEU A 84 14.52 11.76 -2.84
CA LEU A 84 15.23 11.41 -4.06
C LEU A 84 14.74 12.19 -5.28
N GLU A 85 13.44 12.45 -5.39
CA GLU A 85 12.89 13.31 -6.44
C GLU A 85 13.37 14.75 -6.33
N ARG A 86 13.47 15.29 -5.10
CA ARG A 86 14.02 16.62 -4.87
C ARG A 86 15.47 16.69 -5.33
N PHE A 87 16.29 15.72 -4.93
CA PHE A 87 17.69 15.64 -5.36
C PHE A 87 17.83 15.62 -6.88
N ILE A 88 17.06 14.77 -7.57
CA ILE A 88 17.12 14.65 -9.04
C ILE A 88 16.60 15.92 -9.74
N ARG A 89 15.62 16.61 -9.15
CA ARG A 89 15.11 17.88 -9.68
C ARG A 89 16.15 18.99 -9.62
N GLU A 90 16.96 19.01 -8.57
CA GLU A 90 17.99 20.03 -8.33
C GLU A 90 19.29 19.73 -9.09
N ASN A 91 19.75 18.47 -9.09
CA ASN A 91 21.06 18.08 -9.64
C ASN A 91 21.00 17.47 -11.05
N GLY A 92 19.79 17.17 -11.54
CA GLY A 92 19.60 16.40 -12.76
C GLY A 92 19.78 14.89 -12.54
N ARG A 93 19.80 14.13 -13.64
CA ARG A 93 19.83 12.65 -13.61
C ARG A 93 21.22 12.06 -13.82
N SER A 94 22.16 12.88 -14.27
CA SER A 94 23.51 12.45 -14.61
C SER A 94 24.50 13.55 -14.35
N TYR A 95 25.73 13.17 -14.07
CA TYR A 95 26.87 14.06 -13.95
C TYR A 95 27.95 13.65 -14.94
N THR A 96 28.80 14.62 -15.25
CA THR A 96 29.89 14.44 -16.19
C THR A 96 31.20 14.22 -15.42
N THR A 97 31.98 13.21 -15.82
CA THR A 97 33.31 12.93 -15.28
C THR A 97 34.29 12.76 -16.42
N THR A 98 35.53 13.19 -16.22
CA THR A 98 36.60 12.97 -17.20
C THR A 98 37.30 11.65 -16.89
N THR A 99 37.57 10.83 -17.92
CA THR A 99 38.36 9.60 -17.78
C THR A 99 39.84 9.94 -17.64
N ALA A 100 40.65 8.98 -17.21
CA ALA A 100 42.10 9.16 -17.13
C ALA A 100 42.75 9.49 -18.49
N GLN A 101 42.05 9.21 -19.60
CA GLN A 101 42.48 9.49 -20.98
C GLN A 101 42.00 10.87 -21.49
N GLY A 102 41.27 11.63 -20.69
CA GLY A 102 40.77 12.97 -21.06
C GLY A 102 39.39 12.99 -21.71
N ASP A 103 38.77 11.83 -21.93
CA ASP A 103 37.43 11.75 -22.50
C ASP A 103 36.35 12.12 -21.49
N VAL A 104 35.34 12.85 -21.97
CA VAL A 104 34.18 13.27 -21.18
C VAL A 104 33.15 12.14 -21.16
N MET A 105 32.85 11.61 -19.98
CA MET A 105 31.87 10.54 -19.79
C MET A 105 30.71 10.99 -18.90
N CYS A 106 29.48 10.74 -19.35
CA CYS A 106 28.28 10.98 -18.57
C CYS A 106 27.90 9.73 -17.76
N ARG A 107 27.76 9.87 -16.44
CA ARG A 107 27.31 8.80 -15.54
C ARG A 107 25.99 9.17 -14.86
N PRO A 108 25.07 8.22 -14.67
CA PRO A 108 23.85 8.48 -13.90
C PRO A 108 24.17 8.63 -12.41
N TYR A 109 23.39 9.45 -11.73
CA TYR A 109 23.41 9.54 -10.28
C TYR A 109 22.86 8.24 -9.66
N PRO A 110 23.47 7.69 -8.59
CA PRO A 110 22.96 6.50 -7.90
C PRO A 110 21.53 6.69 -7.37
N GLU A 111 21.17 7.91 -7.01
CA GLU A 111 19.84 8.32 -6.55
C GLU A 111 18.74 7.99 -7.58
N VAL A 112 19.07 7.98 -8.88
CA VAL A 112 18.13 7.59 -9.94
C VAL A 112 17.76 6.11 -9.83
N ALA A 113 18.73 5.25 -9.53
CA ALA A 113 18.48 3.82 -9.33
C ALA A 113 17.69 3.58 -8.04
N MET A 114 18.09 4.24 -6.94
CA MET A 114 17.39 4.17 -5.65
C MET A 114 15.93 4.62 -5.78
N LEU A 115 15.66 5.70 -6.52
CA LEU A 115 14.30 6.20 -6.74
C LEU A 115 13.43 5.17 -7.47
N ASN A 116 13.97 4.51 -8.48
CA ASN A 116 13.25 3.49 -9.23
C ASN A 116 12.92 2.28 -8.36
N GLU A 117 13.83 1.87 -7.49
CA GLU A 117 13.60 0.79 -6.54
C GLU A 117 12.55 1.17 -5.49
N ALA A 118 12.69 2.34 -4.87
CA ALA A 118 11.75 2.86 -3.88
C ALA A 118 10.32 2.94 -4.45
N ARG A 119 10.17 3.42 -5.70
CA ARG A 119 8.87 3.46 -6.40
C ARG A 119 8.27 2.07 -6.63
N ARG A 120 9.07 1.08 -7.02
CA ARG A 120 8.59 -0.31 -7.20
C ARG A 120 8.12 -0.90 -5.88
N HIS A 121 8.87 -0.70 -4.80
CA HIS A 121 8.49 -1.15 -3.46
C HIS A 121 7.21 -0.45 -2.97
N ALA A 122 7.12 0.87 -3.13
CA ALA A 122 5.93 1.64 -2.77
C ALA A 122 4.69 1.18 -3.56
N GLN A 123 4.82 0.92 -4.87
CA GLN A 123 3.72 0.41 -5.69
C GLN A 123 3.27 -0.99 -5.23
N SER A 124 4.21 -1.86 -4.88
CA SER A 124 3.92 -3.20 -4.36
C SER A 124 3.18 -3.14 -3.03
N LEU A 125 3.67 -2.33 -2.08
CA LEU A 125 3.05 -2.12 -0.77
C LEU A 125 1.66 -1.48 -0.91
N ALA A 126 1.51 -0.46 -1.75
CA ALA A 126 0.22 0.19 -2.01
C ALA A 126 -0.80 -0.77 -2.63
N ALA A 127 -0.35 -1.76 -3.42
CA ALA A 127 -1.24 -2.77 -4.00
C ALA A 127 -1.80 -3.74 -2.95
N GLU A 128 -1.05 -4.04 -1.89
CA GLU A 128 -1.51 -4.88 -0.77
C GLU A 128 -2.69 -4.21 -0.02
N PHE A 129 -2.63 -2.89 0.17
CA PHE A 129 -3.71 -2.11 0.79
C PHE A 129 -4.85 -1.73 -0.18
N GLY A 130 -4.73 -2.07 -1.46
CA GLY A 130 -5.74 -1.76 -2.46
C GLY A 130 -5.83 -0.28 -2.85
N LEU A 131 -4.78 0.51 -2.60
CA LEU A 131 -4.69 1.94 -2.92
C LEU A 131 -4.45 2.25 -4.42
N THR A 132 -4.48 1.23 -5.27
CA THR A 132 -4.33 1.40 -6.73
C THR A 132 -5.70 1.33 -7.42
N PRO A 133 -5.95 2.07 -8.52
CA PRO A 133 -7.23 2.00 -9.25
C PRO A 133 -7.61 0.58 -9.69
N ALA A 134 -6.61 -0.24 -10.04
CA ALA A 134 -6.83 -1.65 -10.38
C ALA A 134 -7.28 -2.49 -9.17
N SER A 135 -6.98 -2.05 -7.95
CA SER A 135 -7.36 -2.71 -6.70
C SER A 135 -8.53 -2.03 -5.98
N ILE A 136 -8.85 -0.77 -6.25
CA ILE A 136 -9.94 -0.01 -5.60
C ILE A 136 -11.31 -0.60 -5.93
N GLY A 137 -11.53 -1.04 -7.18
CA GLY A 137 -12.74 -1.76 -7.58
C GLY A 137 -12.87 -3.13 -6.92
N ARG A 138 -11.80 -3.59 -6.26
CA ARG A 138 -11.82 -4.77 -5.42
C ARG A 138 -11.96 -4.42 -3.94
N VAL A 139 -11.75 -3.21 -3.45
CA VAL A 139 -11.97 -2.86 -2.02
C VAL A 139 -13.37 -2.27 -1.89
N GLY A 140 -14.38 -3.12 -2.08
CA GLY A 140 -15.79 -2.86 -1.84
C GLY A 140 -16.03 -2.38 -0.41
N ARG A 141 -16.70 -1.23 -0.34
CA ARG A 141 -17.17 -0.54 0.85
C ARG A 141 -18.01 -1.51 1.69
N GLN A 142 -17.60 -1.82 2.93
CA GLN A 142 -18.54 -2.34 3.92
C GLN A 142 -19.56 -1.24 4.21
N GLN A 143 -20.73 -1.33 3.58
CA GLN A 143 -21.90 -0.61 4.07
C GLN A 143 -22.19 -1.15 5.46
N LYS A 144 -21.88 -0.35 6.48
CA LYS A 144 -22.27 -0.61 7.86
C LYS A 144 -23.79 -0.59 7.90
N GLY A 145 -24.40 -1.76 8.05
CA GLY A 145 -25.82 -1.94 8.36
C GLY A 145 -26.76 -1.90 7.16
N GLN A 146 -27.03 -3.06 6.57
CA GLN A 146 -28.39 -3.37 6.15
C GLN A 146 -28.73 -4.69 6.81
N SER A 147 -29.48 -4.62 7.91
CA SER A 147 -30.20 -5.75 8.45
C SER A 147 -31.05 -6.34 7.33
N ASP A 148 -30.86 -7.62 7.02
CA ASP A 148 -31.79 -8.43 6.22
C ASP A 148 -33.10 -8.60 7.03
N GLU A 149 -33.82 -7.50 7.27
CA GLU A 149 -35.26 -7.59 7.48
C GLU A 149 -35.88 -7.66 6.09
N ASN A 150 -36.17 -8.89 5.65
CA ASN A 150 -36.95 -9.15 4.45
C ASN A 150 -38.36 -8.53 4.61
N PRO A 151 -38.74 -7.48 3.87
CA PRO A 151 -40.06 -6.86 3.98
C PRO A 151 -41.18 -7.71 3.35
N TRP A 152 -40.87 -8.89 2.80
CA TRP A 152 -41.80 -9.77 2.08
C TRP A 152 -42.09 -11.11 2.78
N GLY A 153 -41.57 -11.33 4.00
CA GLY A 153 -41.83 -12.57 4.76
C GLY A 153 -43.26 -12.74 5.30
N ALA A 154 -44.16 -11.79 5.04
CA ALA A 154 -45.51 -11.74 5.61
C ALA A 154 -46.64 -12.23 4.66
N PHE A 155 -46.33 -12.66 3.43
CA PHE A 155 -47.33 -13.14 2.47
C PHE A 155 -46.98 -14.54 1.98
N GLY A 156 -47.30 -15.55 2.78
CA GLY A 156 -47.12 -16.95 2.42
C GLY A 156 -47.73 -17.88 3.46
N GLY A 157 -49.06 -17.85 3.54
CA GLY A 157 -49.91 -18.85 4.20
C GLY A 157 -50.88 -19.45 3.18
#